data_AF-A0A358SW12-F1
#
_entry.id   AF-A0A358SW12-F1
#
_cell.length_a   1.000
_cell.length_b   1.000
_cell.length_c   1.000
_cell.angle_alpha   90.00
_cell.angle_beta   90.00
_cell.angle_gamma   90.00
#
_symmetry.space_group_name_H-M   'P 1'
#
loop_
_entity.id
_entity.type
_entity.pdbx_description
1 polymer ?
#
loop_
_entity_poly.entity_id
_entity_poly.type
_entity_poly.pdbx_seq_one_letter_code
_entity_poly.pdbx_strand_id
1 'polypeptide(L)'
;MAVRKKRSAPIYGKLDADIAAAAAEAGLSYSAWLAATARKEFTIRAGLAAVSQFEHDNGAFTAEEIADADAWAARAIGRSGQGRPSAGRRSA
;
A
#
# COMPACT_ATOMS: atom_id res chain seq x y z
N MET A 1 8.12 1.30 25.51
CA MET A 1 8.17 2.33 24.44
C MET A 1 8.86 1.75 23.22
N ALA A 2 8.34 1.95 22.01
CA ALA A 2 9.03 1.52 20.79
C ALA A 2 10.27 2.41 20.54
N VAL A 3 11.44 1.80 20.35
CA VAL A 3 12.69 2.53 20.08
C VAL A 3 12.67 3.02 18.63
N ARG A 4 12.59 4.34 18.44
CA ARG A 4 12.66 4.98 17.11
C ARG A 4 14.11 5.23 16.70
N LYS A 5 14.50 4.78 15.50
CA LYS A 5 15.81 5.08 14.91
C LYS A 5 15.66 6.09 13.79
N LYS A 6 16.23 7.29 13.95
CA LYS A 6 16.28 8.30 12.89
C LYS A 6 17.29 7.88 11.82
N ARG A 7 16.90 7.95 10.56
CA ARG A 7 17.76 7.73 9.38
C ARG A 7 17.60 8.91 8.44
N SER A 8 18.68 9.30 7.78
CA SER A 8 18.67 10.30 6.72
C SER A 8 18.87 9.59 5.39
N ALA A 9 18.09 9.97 4.39
CA ALA A 9 18.24 9.53 3.01
C ALA A 9 18.16 10.76 2.11
N PRO A 10 19.02 10.88 1.08
CA PRO A 10 18.89 11.97 0.12
C PRO A 10 17.63 11.76 -0.72
N ILE A 11 16.90 12.85 -0.96
CA ILE A 11 15.71 12.89 -1.81
C ILE A 11 16.02 13.89 -2.93
N TYR A 12 15.88 13.43 -4.18
CA TYR A 12 16.33 14.18 -5.35
C TYR A 12 15.15 14.67 -6.20
N GLY A 13 15.32 15.84 -6.80
CA GLY A 13 14.36 16.42 -7.74
C GLY A 13 13.00 16.68 -7.11
N LYS A 14 11.93 16.53 -7.89
CA LYS A 14 10.55 16.81 -7.46
C LYS A 14 9.98 15.82 -6.44
N LEU A 15 10.69 14.74 -6.14
CA LEU A 15 10.20 13.67 -5.28
C LEU A 15 9.85 14.17 -3.87
N ASP A 16 10.58 15.17 -3.35
CA ASP A 16 10.29 15.75 -2.05
C ASP A 16 8.89 16.40 -2.00
N ALA A 17 8.57 17.22 -3.01
CA ALA A 17 7.27 17.86 -3.15
C ALA A 17 6.15 16.83 -3.36
N ASP A 18 6.41 15.80 -4.17
CA ASP A 18 5.45 14.71 -4.41
C ASP A 18 5.13 13.96 -3.10
N ILE A 19 6.14 13.66 -2.27
CA ILE A 19 5.94 12.99 -0.96
C ILE A 19 5.19 13.92 0.00
N ALA A 20 5.54 15.20 0.06
CA ALA A 20 4.88 16.16 0.93
C ALA A 20 3.39 16.30 0.58
N ALA A 21 3.06 16.39 -0.71
CA ALA A 21 1.69 16.44 -1.20
C ALA A 21 0.92 15.16 -0.85
N ALA A 22 1.49 13.98 -1.12
CA ALA A 22 0.86 12.71 -0.82
C ALA A 22 0.64 12.47 0.68
N ALA A 23 1.58 12.93 1.53
CA ALA A 23 1.44 12.91 2.98
C ALA A 23 0.28 13.80 3.44
N ALA A 24 0.20 15.02 2.91
CA ALA A 24 -0.87 15.97 3.21
C ALA A 24 -2.24 15.42 2.79
N GLU A 25 -2.38 14.86 1.58
CA GLU A 25 -3.63 14.24 1.12
C GLU A 25 -4.05 13.04 1.97
N ALA A 26 -3.08 12.30 2.51
CA ALA A 26 -3.33 11.19 3.42
C ALA A 26 -3.61 11.64 4.87
N GLY A 27 -3.46 12.92 5.21
CA GLY A 27 -3.56 13.41 6.59
C GLY A 27 -2.45 12.89 7.50
N LEU A 28 -1.29 12.56 6.93
CA LEU A 28 -0.13 12.00 7.64
C LEU A 28 1.03 12.99 7.65
N SER A 29 1.91 12.87 8.64
CA SER A 29 3.22 13.52 8.55
C SER A 29 4.07 12.87 7.46
N TYR A 30 5.02 13.63 6.90
CA TYR A 30 5.94 13.16 5.86
C TYR A 30 6.60 11.82 6.18
N SER A 31 7.18 11.69 7.38
CA SER A 31 7.86 10.46 7.81
C SER A 31 6.90 9.30 8.09
N ALA A 32 5.68 9.60 8.58
CA ALA A 32 4.65 8.58 8.76
C ALA A 32 4.14 8.04 7.42
N TRP A 33 3.97 8.91 6.42
CA TRP A 33 3.61 8.51 5.07
C TRP A 33 4.69 7.63 4.45
N LEU A 34 5.96 8.01 4.56
CA LEU A 34 7.07 7.18 4.07
C LEU A 34 7.14 5.81 4.76
N ALA A 35 6.96 5.77 6.08
CA ALA A 35 6.93 4.51 6.82
C ALA A 35 5.75 3.62 6.40
N ALA A 36 4.57 4.20 6.18
CA ALA A 36 3.40 3.48 5.69
C ALA A 36 3.61 2.94 4.27
N THR A 37 4.18 3.75 3.38
CA THR A 37 4.54 3.35 2.01
C THR A 37 5.57 2.22 2.01
N ALA A 38 6.63 2.32 2.82
CA ALA A 38 7.61 1.25 2.96
C ALA A 38 6.98 -0.04 3.50
N ARG A 39 6.09 0.05 4.48
CA ARG A 39 5.37 -1.12 5.00
C ARG A 39 4.50 -1.77 3.93
N LYS A 40 3.77 -0.96 3.15
CA LYS A 40 2.96 -1.44 2.02
C LYS A 40 3.82 -2.19 1.01
N GLU A 41 4.97 -1.65 0.64
CA GLU A 41 5.91 -2.29 -0.28
C GLU A 41 6.37 -3.66 0.21
N PHE A 42 6.76 -3.77 1.49
CA PHE A 42 7.16 -5.06 2.05
C PHE A 42 6.01 -6.05 2.15
N THR A 43 4.78 -5.59 2.45
CA THR A 43 3.60 -6.46 2.43
C THR A 43 3.35 -7.02 1.02
N ILE A 44 3.46 -6.20 -0.02
CA ILE A 44 3.29 -6.65 -1.41
C ILE A 44 4.35 -7.69 -1.77
N ARG A 45 5.62 -7.41 -1.48
CA ARG A 45 6.72 -8.36 -1.75
C ARG A 45 6.54 -9.69 -1.02
N ALA A 46 6.16 -9.65 0.25
CA ALA A 46 5.89 -10.85 1.04
C ALA A 46 4.71 -11.64 0.46
N GLY A 47 3.65 -10.96 0.01
CA GLY A 47 2.52 -11.59 -0.66
C GLY A 47 2.92 -12.27 -1.97
N LEU A 48 3.67 -11.59 -2.83
CA LEU A 48 4.14 -12.16 -4.10
C LEU A 48 5.07 -13.37 -3.89
N ALA A 49 5.95 -13.30 -2.88
CA ALA A 49 6.80 -14.43 -2.53
C ALA A 49 5.96 -15.63 -2.05
N ALA A 50 4.91 -15.40 -1.25
CA ALA A 50 4.01 -16.45 -0.81
C ALA A 50 3.24 -17.09 -1.97
N VAL A 51 2.79 -16.30 -2.95
CA VAL A 51 2.13 -16.82 -4.18
C VAL A 51 3.10 -17.68 -4.98
N SER A 52 4.33 -17.20 -5.20
CA SER A 52 5.35 -17.97 -5.91
C SER A 52 5.71 -19.28 -5.21
N GLN A 53 5.77 -19.28 -3.87
CA GLN A 53 6.00 -20.51 -3.10
C GLN A 53 4.82 -21.48 -3.24
N PHE A 54 3.59 -20.98 -3.22
CA PHE A 54 2.41 -21.82 -3.42
C PHE A 54 2.43 -22.53 -4.77
N GLU A 55 2.75 -21.82 -5.86
CA GLU A 55 2.85 -22.43 -7.20
C GLU A 55 3.98 -23.45 -7.30
N HIS A 56 5.09 -23.22 -6.58
CA HIS A 56 6.17 -24.20 -6.50
C HIS A 56 5.70 -25.51 -5.84
N ASP A 57 4.91 -25.40 -4.77
CA ASP A 57 4.47 -26.55 -3.98
C ASP A 57 3.26 -27.28 -4.60
N ASN A 58 2.41 -26.59 -5.36
CA ASN A 58 1.11 -27.11 -5.82
C ASN A 58 0.96 -27.16 -7.36
N GLY A 59 1.91 -26.59 -8.10
CA GLY A 59 1.80 -26.37 -9.55
C GLY A 59 1.24 -24.98 -9.88
N ALA A 60 1.40 -24.59 -11.15
CA ALA A 60 0.92 -23.30 -11.64
C ALA A 60 -0.61 -23.21 -11.57
N PHE A 61 -1.12 -22.00 -11.32
CA PHE A 61 -2.56 -21.74 -11.33
C PHE A 61 -3.17 -21.98 -12.71
N THR A 62 -4.39 -22.51 -12.74
CA THR A 62 -5.14 -22.63 -14.00
C THR A 62 -5.68 -21.27 -14.45
N ALA A 63 -6.09 -21.19 -15.73
CA ALA A 63 -6.67 -19.97 -16.27
C ALA A 63 -7.97 -19.58 -15.56
N GLU A 64 -8.76 -20.58 -15.15
CA GLU A 64 -10.00 -20.41 -14.39
C GLU A 64 -9.72 -19.84 -12.99
N GLU A 65 -8.72 -20.37 -12.29
CA GLU A 65 -8.33 -19.88 -10.95
C GLU A 65 -7.84 -18.43 -10.99
N ILE A 66 -7.06 -18.06 -12.02
CA ILE A 66 -6.61 -16.68 -12.23
C ILE A 66 -7.81 -15.76 -12.49
N ALA A 67 -8.74 -16.17 -13.35
CA ALA A 67 -9.94 -15.37 -13.65
C ALA A 67 -10.81 -15.16 -12.41
N ASP A 68 -10.95 -16.17 -11.56
CA ASP A 68 -11.67 -16.07 -10.29
C ASP A 68 -10.96 -15.13 -9.30
N ALA A 69 -9.63 -15.20 -9.23
CA ALA A 69 -8.81 -14.31 -8.41
C ALA A 69 -8.91 -12.85 -8.88
N ASP A 70 -8.90 -12.60 -10.19
CA ASP A 70 -9.08 -11.27 -10.78
C ASP A 70 -10.46 -10.70 -10.45
N ALA A 71 -11.52 -11.50 -10.60
CA ALA A 71 -12.87 -11.09 -10.23
C ALA A 71 -13.00 -10.79 -8.73
N TRP A 72 -12.33 -11.57 -7.88
CA TRP A 72 -12.23 -11.29 -6.45
C TRP A 72 -11.49 -9.98 -6.16
N ALA A 73 -10.33 -9.76 -6.78
CA ALA A 73 -9.50 -8.58 -6.58
C ALA A 73 -10.23 -7.30 -7.01
N ALA A 74 -10.91 -7.32 -8.16
CA ALA A 74 -11.72 -6.20 -8.64
C ALA A 74 -12.81 -5.81 -7.62
N ARG A 75 -13.51 -6.81 -7.05
CA ARG A 75 -14.51 -6.58 -6.00
C ARG A 75 -13.90 -6.03 -4.72
N ALA A 76 -12.72 -6.52 -4.31
CA ALA A 76 -12.03 -6.06 -3.11
C ALA A 76 -11.59 -4.60 -3.24
N ILE A 77 -11.02 -4.23 -4.40
CA ILE A 77 -10.62 -2.85 -4.72
C ILE A 77 -11.85 -1.93 -4.74
N GLY A 78 -12.94 -2.35 -5.39
CA GLY A 78 -14.18 -1.59 -5.44
C GLY A 78 -14.74 -1.25 -4.05
N ARG A 79 -14.74 -2.22 -3.12
CA ARG A 79 -15.17 -1.98 -1.73
C ARG A 79 -14.28 -0.97 -1.00
N SER A 80 -12.97 -1.02 -1.22
CA SER A 80 -12.03 -0.11 -0.57
C SER A 80 -12.21 1.35 -0.98
N GLY A 81 -12.67 1.60 -2.22
CA GLY A 81 -12.98 2.95 -2.71
C GLY A 81 -14.24 3.56 -2.12
N GLN A 82 -15.24 2.74 -1.77
CA GLN A 82 -16.55 3.20 -1.26
C GLN A 82 -16.53 3.55 0.24
N GLY A 83 -15.50 3.14 0.98
CA GLY A 83 -15.39 3.31 2.44
C GLY A 83 -14.72 4.59 2.93
N ARG A 84 -14.34 5.54 2.06
CA ARG A 84 -13.83 6.86 2.48
C ARG A 84 -14.98 7.86 2.52
N PRO A 85 -15.66 8.07 3.68
CA PRO A 85 -16.49 9.25 3.81
C PRO A 85 -15.59 10.47 3.59
N SER A 86 -16.03 11.39 2.72
CA SER A 86 -15.41 12.70 2.61
C SER A 86 -15.31 13.27 4.01
N ALA A 87 -14.09 13.58 4.46
CA ALA A 87 -13.85 14.24 5.72
C ALA A 87 -14.48 15.63 5.64
N GLY A 88 -15.79 15.69 5.92
CA GLY A 88 -16.60 16.89 5.95
C GLY A 88 -16.06 17.79 7.05
N ARG A 89 -15.41 18.86 6.59
CA ARG A 89 -15.28 20.18 7.24
C ARG A 89 -16.18 20.32 8.49
N ARG A 90 -15.60 20.16 9.67
CA ARG A 90 -16.15 20.71 10.92
C ARG A 90 -15.24 21.82 11.41
N SER A 91 -15.47 23.01 10.87
CA SER A 91 -15.04 24.26 11.49
C SER A 91 -16.22 24.73 12.36
N ALA A 92 -16.00 24.75 13.67
CA ALA A 92 -16.77 25.49 14.65
C ALA A 92 -15.83 26.49 15.31
#